data_AF-A0A8C6X1B1-F1
#
_entry.id   AF-A0A8C6X1B1-F1
#
_cell.length_a   1.000
_cell.length_b   1.000
_cell.length_c   1.000
_cell.angle_alpha   90.00
_cell.angle_beta   90.00
_cell.angle_gamma   90.00
#
_symmetry.space_group_name_H-M   'P 1'
#
loop_
_entity.id
_entity.type
_entity.pdbx_description
1 polymer ?
#
loop_
_entity_poly.entity_id
_entity_poly.type
_entity_poly.pdbx_seq_one_letter_code
_entity_poly.pdbx_strand_id
1 'polypeptide(L)'
;MDQLRADNAQLSQQVALLTAQVAQMQAACPHHKCPVAVPDKFDGSLAQFPAFFGQCHLYMSLWPVDFPTDQDKVGFLISLLSGSAARWATPLLTQPNQVLDNYGEFCCQFRAMFEDPV
;
A
#
# COMPACT_ATOMS: atom_id res chain seq x y z
N MET A 1 -52.43 11.56 -9.37
CA MET A 1 -51.40 12.58 -9.07
C MET A 1 -50.76 12.34 -7.72
N ASP A 2 -51.53 11.98 -6.68
CA ASP A 2 -51.00 11.72 -5.33
C ASP A 2 -50.04 10.52 -5.24
N GLN A 3 -50.31 9.44 -5.98
CA GLN A 3 -49.41 8.28 -6.06
C GLN A 3 -48.01 8.66 -6.53
N LEU A 4 -47.90 9.45 -7.62
CA LEU A 4 -46.63 9.88 -8.19
C LEU A 4 -45.85 10.82 -7.26
N ARG A 5 -46.57 11.57 -6.41
CA ARG A 5 -45.96 12.42 -5.37
C ARG A 5 -45.40 11.58 -4.23
N ALA A 6 -46.15 10.56 -3.80
CA ALA A 6 -45.70 9.61 -2.78
C ALA A 6 -44.46 8.82 -3.25
N ASP A 7 -44.47 8.33 -4.49
CA ASP A 7 -43.35 7.59 -5.07
C ASP A 7 -42.11 8.47 -5.22
N ASN A 8 -42.25 9.74 -5.65
CA ASN A 8 -41.13 10.69 -5.72
C ASN A 8 -40.56 11.02 -4.33
N ALA A 9 -41.42 11.15 -3.32
CA ALA A 9 -40.99 11.38 -1.95
C ALA A 9 -40.20 10.18 -1.41
N GLN A 10 -40.68 8.95 -1.68
CA GLN A 10 -39.98 7.72 -1.29
C GLN A 10 -38.63 7.60 -2.00
N LEU A 11 -38.58 7.88 -3.31
CA LEU A 11 -37.34 7.81 -4.09
C LEU A 11 -36.31 8.84 -3.59
N SER A 12 -36.75 10.07 -3.30
CA SER A 12 -35.90 11.12 -2.73
C SER A 12 -35.33 10.72 -1.37
N GLN A 13 -36.15 10.08 -0.53
CA GLN A 13 -35.72 9.60 0.78
C GLN A 13 -34.70 8.46 0.67
N GLN A 14 -34.90 7.56 -0.29
CA GLN A 14 -33.95 6.47 -0.56
C GLN A 14 -32.62 6.99 -1.09
N VAL A 15 -32.64 7.97 -2.00
CA VAL A 15 -31.41 8.65 -2.48
C VAL A 15 -30.67 9.34 -1.33
N ALA A 16 -31.39 10.01 -0.42
CA ALA A 16 -30.77 10.64 0.75
C ALA A 16 -30.06 9.62 1.65
N LEU A 17 -30.68 8.46 1.90
CA LEU A 17 -30.08 7.37 2.68
C LEU A 17 -28.85 6.78 2.00
N LEU A 18 -28.92 6.50 0.70
CA LEU A 18 -27.79 6.01 -0.10
C LEU A 18 -26.63 7.01 -0.09
N THR A 19 -26.94 8.30 -0.25
CA THR A 19 -25.93 9.38 -0.23
C THR A 19 -25.22 9.46 1.12
N ALA A 20 -25.97 9.32 2.23
CA ALA A 20 -25.39 9.30 3.57
C ALA A 20 -24.49 8.07 3.79
N GLN A 21 -24.88 6.89 3.31
CA GLN A 21 -24.04 5.68 3.37
C GLN A 21 -22.75 5.83 2.55
N VAL A 22 -22.84 6.41 1.35
CA VAL A 22 -21.65 6.71 0.53
C VAL A 22 -20.73 7.70 1.23
N ALA A 23 -21.26 8.76 1.85
CA ALA A 23 -20.46 9.72 2.61
C ALA A 23 -19.76 9.08 3.82
N GLN A 24 -20.42 8.18 4.54
CA GLN A 24 -19.82 7.42 5.65
C GLN A 24 -18.70 6.48 5.17
N MET A 25 -18.91 5.81 4.03
CA MET A 25 -17.91 4.91 3.44
C MET A 25 -16.71 5.69 2.88
N GLN A 26 -16.93 6.88 2.32
CA GLN A 26 -15.87 7.81 1.89
C GLN A 26 -15.12 8.45 3.06
N ALA A 27 -15.75 8.59 4.23
CA ALA A 27 -15.07 9.06 5.44
C ALA A 27 -14.21 7.95 6.08
N ALA A 28 -14.58 6.68 5.90
CA ALA A 28 -13.81 5.53 6.38
C ALA A 28 -12.60 5.20 5.49
N CYS A 29 -12.65 5.56 4.20
CA CYS A 29 -11.51 5.54 3.30
C CYS A 29 -10.94 6.96 3.20
N PRO A 30 -10.02 7.38 4.08
CA PRO A 30 -9.34 8.65 3.91
C PRO A 30 -8.80 8.68 2.47
N HIS A 31 -9.37 9.54 1.63
CA HIS A 31 -8.77 9.82 0.34
C HIS A 31 -7.42 10.43 0.66
N HIS A 32 -6.40 9.62 0.44
CA HIS A 32 -5.01 9.90 0.73
C HIS A 32 -4.52 11.07 -0.13
N LYS A 33 -4.83 12.29 0.31
CA LYS A 33 -4.35 13.54 -0.26
C LYS A 33 -2.88 13.80 0.07
N CYS A 34 -2.05 12.77 0.22
CA CYS A 34 -0.62 13.00 0.31
C CYS A 34 -0.05 12.97 -1.11
N PRO A 35 0.61 14.05 -1.57
CA PRO A 35 1.16 14.15 -2.91
C PRO A 35 2.42 13.29 -3.11
N VAL A 36 2.77 12.42 -2.16
CA VAL A 36 3.94 11.55 -2.29
C VAL A 36 3.57 10.42 -3.25
N ALA A 37 4.18 10.48 -4.42
CA ALA A 37 4.08 9.44 -5.42
C ALA A 37 4.52 8.10 -4.82
N VAL A 38 3.80 7.03 -5.17
CA VAL A 38 4.24 5.67 -4.87
C VAL A 38 5.63 5.49 -5.50
N PRO A 39 6.62 4.92 -4.77
CA PRO A 39 7.96 4.71 -5.32
C PRO A 39 7.91 3.89 -6.61
N ASP A 40 8.86 4.14 -7.52
CA ASP A 40 8.98 3.38 -8.76
C ASP A 40 9.31 1.91 -8.48
N LYS A 41 8.96 1.04 -9.44
CA LYS A 41 9.32 -0.38 -9.36
C LYS A 41 10.83 -0.54 -9.40
N PHE A 42 11.37 -1.35 -8.49
CA PHE A 42 12.79 -1.66 -8.40
C PHE A 42 13.10 -2.95 -9.14
N ASP A 43 13.99 -2.89 -10.14
CA ASP A 43 14.35 -4.05 -10.96
C ASP A 43 15.53 -4.88 -10.40
N GLY A 44 16.21 -4.34 -9.37
CA GLY A 44 17.44 -4.88 -8.79
C GLY A 44 18.70 -4.06 -9.05
N SER A 45 18.58 -2.88 -9.69
CA SER A 45 19.72 -1.99 -9.95
C SER A 45 20.35 -1.42 -8.68
N LEU A 46 21.59 -1.82 -8.36
CA LEU A 46 22.33 -1.33 -7.18
C LEU A 46 22.41 0.20 -7.12
N ALA A 47 22.57 0.86 -8.27
CA ALA A 47 22.65 2.32 -8.36
C ALA A 47 21.34 3.02 -7.93
N GLN A 48 20.20 2.36 -8.11
CA GLN A 48 18.88 2.89 -7.74
C GLN A 48 18.46 2.49 -6.33
N PHE A 49 19.15 1.52 -5.70
CA PHE A 49 18.78 0.99 -4.40
C PHE A 49 18.69 2.05 -3.29
N PRO A 50 19.66 2.98 -3.11
CA PRO A 50 19.56 3.99 -2.06
C PRO A 50 18.37 4.93 -2.25
N ALA A 51 18.08 5.31 -3.50
CA ALA A 51 16.95 6.17 -3.84
C ALA A 51 15.62 5.44 -3.61
N PHE A 52 15.51 4.21 -4.09
CA PHE A 52 14.33 3.36 -3.89
C PHE A 52 14.03 3.12 -2.40
N PHE A 53 15.04 2.71 -1.63
CA PHE A 53 14.89 2.41 -0.21
C PHE A 53 14.49 3.66 0.59
N GLY A 54 15.09 4.81 0.28
CA GLY A 54 14.72 6.10 0.89
C GLY A 54 13.29 6.52 0.57
N GLN A 55 12.85 6.38 -0.69
CA GLN A 55 11.47 6.67 -1.10
C GLN A 55 10.46 5.76 -0.40
N CYS A 56 10.76 4.46 -0.27
CA CYS A 56 9.88 3.52 0.44
C CYS A 56 9.77 3.86 1.93
N HIS A 57 10.88 4.15 2.60
CA HIS A 57 10.87 4.53 4.01
C HIS A 57 10.11 5.84 4.24
N LEU A 58 10.29 6.82 3.35
CA LEU A 58 9.53 8.07 3.37
C LEU A 58 8.03 7.77 3.22
N TYR A 59 7.63 6.99 2.21
CA TYR A 59 6.24 6.65 1.97
C TYR A 59 5.58 6.00 3.20
N MET A 60 6.21 4.98 3.79
CA MET A 60 5.70 4.32 5.00
C MET A 60 5.60 5.28 6.19
N SER A 61 6.57 6.20 6.33
CA SER A 61 6.58 7.20 7.41
C SER A 61 5.44 8.22 7.29
N LEU A 62 5.01 8.53 6.06
CA LEU A 62 3.86 9.41 5.82
C LEU A 62 2.51 8.71 5.99
N TRP A 63 2.48 7.38 5.87
CA TRP A 63 1.26 6.56 5.91
C TRP A 63 1.29 5.51 7.05
N PRO A 64 1.54 5.88 8.31
CA PRO A 64 1.70 4.91 9.40
C PRO A 64 0.43 4.10 9.69
N VAL A 65 -0.75 4.60 9.31
CA VAL A 65 -2.03 3.92 9.49
C VAL A 65 -2.23 2.78 8.46
N ASP A 66 -1.63 2.89 7.28
CA ASP A 66 -1.70 1.88 6.21
C ASP A 66 -0.70 0.73 6.40
N PHE A 67 0.30 0.94 7.25
CA PHE A 67 1.34 -0.03 7.54
C PHE A 67 1.39 -0.37 9.05
N PRO A 68 0.28 -0.90 9.63
CA PRO A 68 0.21 -1.20 11.06
C PRO A 68 1.11 -2.36 11.47
N THR A 69 1.43 -3.27 10.54
CA THR A 69 2.29 -4.43 10.81
C THR A 69 3.57 -4.40 9.98
N ASP A 70 4.58 -5.13 10.44
CA ASP A 70 5.81 -5.32 9.66
C ASP A 70 5.56 -6.13 8.39
N GLN A 71 4.58 -7.04 8.39
CA GLN A 71 4.12 -7.73 7.19
C GLN A 71 3.62 -6.75 6.11
N ASP A 72 2.86 -5.72 6.49
CA ASP A 72 2.36 -4.73 5.53
C ASP A 72 3.50 -3.94 4.88
N LYS A 73 4.52 -3.57 5.68
CA LYS A 73 5.71 -2.85 5.18
C LYS A 73 6.53 -3.73 4.23
N VAL A 74 6.77 -5.00 4.60
CA VAL A 74 7.51 -5.95 3.78
C VAL A 74 6.73 -6.26 2.50
N GLY A 75 5.42 -6.49 2.61
CA GLY A 75 4.54 -6.72 1.47
C GLY A 75 4.56 -5.55 0.48
N PHE A 76 4.56 -4.31 0.98
CA PHE A 76 4.71 -3.12 0.14
C PHE A 76 6.03 -3.09 -0.61
N LEU A 77 7.17 -3.32 0.08
CA LEU A 77 8.47 -3.38 -0.58
C LEU A 77 8.50 -4.45 -1.67
N ILE A 78 8.02 -5.66 -1.37
CA ILE A 78 7.96 -6.78 -2.30
C ILE A 78 7.07 -6.45 -3.51
N SER A 79 5.96 -5.74 -3.32
CA SER A 79 5.04 -5.33 -4.41
C SER A 79 5.69 -4.37 -5.42
N LEU A 80 6.69 -3.62 -4.96
CA LEU A 80 7.47 -2.70 -5.77
C LEU A 80 8.67 -3.39 -6.45
N LEU A 81 9.01 -4.62 -6.08
CA LEU A 81 10.07 -5.36 -6.74
C LEU A 81 9.61 -5.84 -8.12
N SER A 82 10.55 -5.83 -9.06
CA SER A 82 10.37 -6.28 -10.44
C SER A 82 11.67 -6.93 -10.93
N GLY A 83 11.62 -7.56 -12.11
CA GLY A 83 12.83 -8.08 -12.76
C GLY A 83 13.63 -9.06 -11.90
N SER A 84 14.87 -8.70 -11.57
CA SER A 84 15.77 -9.53 -10.78
C SER A 84 15.47 -9.49 -9.29
N ALA A 85 15.02 -8.34 -8.77
CA ALA A 85 14.64 -8.20 -7.37
C ALA A 85 13.39 -9.03 -7.01
N ALA A 86 12.41 -9.10 -7.90
CA ALA A 86 11.24 -9.97 -7.70
C ALA A 86 11.62 -11.46 -7.66
N ARG A 87 12.60 -11.89 -8.47
CA ARG A 87 13.12 -13.26 -8.44
C ARG A 87 13.82 -13.59 -7.13
N TRP A 88 14.53 -12.63 -6.54
CA TRP A 88 15.13 -12.79 -5.21
C TRP A 88 14.07 -12.90 -4.10
N ALA A 89 12.97 -12.13 -4.20
CA ALA A 89 11.89 -12.19 -3.20
C ALA A 89 10.95 -13.41 -3.36
N THR A 90 10.91 -14.06 -4.53
CA THR A 90 10.06 -15.24 -4.78
C THR A 90 10.26 -16.39 -3.77
N PRO A 91 11.48 -16.84 -3.43
CA PRO A 91 11.69 -17.83 -2.38
C PRO A 91 11.30 -17.32 -0.98
N LEU A 92 11.38 -16.01 -0.75
CA LEU A 92 10.95 -15.39 0.51
C LEU A 92 9.43 -15.44 0.69
N LEU A 93 8.65 -15.56 -0.38
CA LEU A 93 7.18 -15.66 -0.32
C LEU A 93 6.67 -17.11 -0.26
N THR A 94 7.46 -18.06 -0.75
CA THR A 94 7.02 -19.46 -0.93
C THR A 94 7.42 -20.36 0.23
N GLN A 95 8.40 -19.96 1.03
CA GLN A 95 8.83 -20.69 2.21
C GLN A 95 8.15 -20.12 3.46
N PRO A 96 7.90 -20.93 4.51
CA PRO A 96 7.46 -20.42 5.80
C PRO A 96 8.66 -19.79 6.50
N ASN A 97 8.93 -18.52 6.21
CA ASN A 97 10.03 -17.76 6.79
C ASN A 97 9.49 -16.53 7.53
N GLN A 98 9.89 -16.39 8.79
CA GLN A 98 9.51 -15.27 9.67
C GLN A 98 10.07 -13.91 9.20
N VAL A 99 10.85 -13.89 8.11
CA VAL A 99 11.43 -12.65 7.56
C VAL A 99 10.35 -11.69 7.07
N LEU A 100 9.19 -12.20 6.63
CA LEU A 100 8.06 -11.38 6.22
C LEU A 100 7.39 -10.69 7.42
N ASP A 101 7.47 -11.30 8.60
CA ASP A 101 6.94 -10.77 9.86
C ASP A 101 7.90 -9.80 10.56
N ASN A 102 9.13 -9.65 10.04
CA ASN A 102 10.17 -8.83 10.65
C ASN A 102 10.77 -7.89 9.61
N TYR A 103 10.30 -6.64 9.62
CA TYR A 103 10.77 -5.60 8.71
C TYR A 103 12.28 -5.37 8.82
N GLY A 104 12.84 -5.44 10.03
CA GLY A 104 14.27 -5.27 10.27
C GLY A 104 15.12 -6.35 9.60
N GLU A 105 14.74 -7.62 9.76
CA GLU A 105 15.46 -8.72 9.11
C GLU A 105 15.34 -8.66 7.58
N PHE A 106 14.15 -8.32 7.06
CA PHE A 106 13.96 -8.11 5.64
C PHE A 106 14.89 -7.01 5.12
N CYS A 107 14.95 -5.85 5.78
CA CYS A 107 15.83 -4.75 5.39
C CYS A 107 17.31 -5.13 5.43
N CYS A 108 17.75 -5.90 6.42
CA CYS A 108 19.13 -6.39 6.49
C CYS A 108 19.46 -7.29 5.29
N GLN A 109 18.60 -8.26 4.97
CA GLN A 109 18.82 -9.14 3.82
C GLN A 109 18.73 -8.38 2.48
N PHE A 110 17.80 -7.43 2.39
CA PHE A 110 17.60 -6.62 1.19
C PHE A 110 18.81 -5.73 0.93
N ARG A 111 19.37 -5.10 1.97
CA ARG A 111 20.65 -4.38 1.90
C ARG A 111 21.81 -5.31 1.56
N ALA A 112 21.94 -6.45 2.23
CA ALA A 112 23.03 -7.39 1.93
C ALA A 112 23.05 -7.87 0.47
N MET A 113 21.89 -7.91 -0.20
CA MET A 113 21.76 -8.33 -1.60
C MET A 113 21.97 -7.19 -2.60
N PHE A 114 21.50 -5.98 -2.29
CA PHE A 114 21.40 -4.85 -3.25
C PHE A 114 22.17 -3.58 -2.85
N GLU A 115 22.79 -3.56 -1.69
CA GLU A 115 23.74 -2.53 -1.28
C GLU A 115 25.12 -2.91 -1.81
N ASP A 116 25.80 -1.96 -2.45
CA ASP A 116 27.14 -2.17 -3.00
C ASP A 116 28.14 -2.42 -1.85
N PRO A 117 28.88 -3.55 -1.85
CA PRO A 117 29.94 -3.76 -0.88
C PRO A 117 31.07 -2.76 -1.18
N VAL A 118 31.11 -1.67 -0.42
CA VAL A 118 32.21 -0.70 -0.46
C VAL A 118 33.57 -1.34 -0.18
#